data_AF-A0AAT9HQW8-F1
#
_entry.id   AF-A0AAT9HQW8-F1
#
_cell.length_a   1.000
_cell.length_b   1.000
_cell.length_c   1.000
_cell.angle_alpha   90.00
_cell.angle_beta   90.00
_cell.angle_gamma   90.00
#
_symmetry.space_group_name_H-M   'P 1'
#
loop_
_entity.id
_entity.type
_entity.pdbx_description
1 polymer ?
#
loop_
_entity_poly.entity_id
_entity_poly.type
_entity_poly.pdbx_seq_one_letter_code
_entity_poly.pdbx_strand_id
1 'polypeptide(L)'
;MAETVAEPAEAPAAVRHVEETMGTVFSFDVRGGEPAVVRAALEEAVAGLHRVDEVFSTYRDDSQISRLARGELDVGECAAEVAEVLELAAEAERVSEGWFSPRYRGRWIPRGSSRDGPWSGPRDGSPRRGPPG
;
A
#
# COMPACT_ATOMS: atom_id res chain seq x y z
N MET A 1 4.15 56.07 27.45
CA MET A 1 4.57 54.71 27.08
C MET A 1 3.35 53.83 27.23
N ALA A 2 2.72 53.45 26.12
CA ALA A 2 1.61 52.52 26.10
C ALA A 2 2.04 51.41 25.14
N GLU A 3 2.52 50.31 25.71
CA GLU A 3 2.74 49.08 24.96
C GLU A 3 1.38 48.44 24.77
N THR A 4 0.87 48.52 23.55
CA THR A 4 -0.26 47.73 23.08
C THR A 4 0.14 46.26 23.19
N VAL A 5 -0.51 45.53 24.10
CA VAL A 5 -0.50 44.07 24.10
C VAL A 5 -1.08 43.63 22.76
N ALA A 6 -0.24 43.01 21.93
CA ALA A 6 -0.69 42.35 20.73
C ALA A 6 -1.68 41.24 21.13
N GLU A 7 -2.92 41.38 20.67
CA GLU A 7 -3.91 40.32 20.72
C GLU A 7 -3.31 39.06 20.07
N PRO A 8 -3.48 37.86 20.65
CA PRO A 8 -2.98 36.65 20.01
C PRO A 8 -3.67 36.52 18.66
N ALA A 9 -2.87 36.56 17.58
CA ALA A 9 -3.35 36.27 16.24
C ALA A 9 -4.11 34.95 16.30
N GLU A 10 -5.41 35.02 16.01
CA GLU A 10 -6.33 33.88 16.02
C GLU A 10 -5.70 32.77 15.18
N ALA A 11 -5.28 31.68 15.84
CA ALA A 11 -4.64 30.58 15.15
C ALA A 11 -5.57 30.13 14.02
N PRO A 12 -5.07 29.99 12.77
CA PRO A 12 -5.93 29.63 11.66
C PRO A 12 -6.64 28.32 12.03
N ALA A 13 -7.96 28.29 11.86
CA ALA A 13 -8.78 27.12 12.18
C ALA A 13 -8.11 25.87 11.59
N ALA A 14 -7.63 25.00 12.48
CA ALA A 14 -6.97 23.75 12.12
C ALA A 14 -8.02 22.65 12.17
N VAL A 15 -8.20 21.94 11.06
CA VAL A 15 -9.08 20.76 11.00
C VAL A 15 -8.19 19.53 11.07
N ARG A 16 -8.45 18.69 12.06
CA ARG A 16 -7.79 17.39 12.21
C ARG A 16 -8.79 16.27 12.00
N HIS A 17 -8.46 15.34 11.13
CA HIS A 17 -9.26 14.16 10.84
C HIS A 17 -8.38 12.91 10.85
N VAL A 18 -8.94 11.80 11.29
CA VAL A 18 -8.25 10.52 11.40
C VAL A 18 -9.18 9.45 10.82
N GLU A 19 -8.65 8.65 9.91
CA GLU A 19 -9.38 7.58 9.23
C GLU A 19 -8.64 6.25 9.40
N GLU A 20 -9.36 5.20 9.79
CA GLU A 20 -8.80 3.86 9.98
C GLU A 20 -9.19 2.99 8.78
N THR A 21 -8.23 2.66 7.93
CA THR A 21 -8.47 1.83 6.74
C THR A 21 -7.22 1.12 6.27
N MET A 22 -7.36 0.09 5.44
CA MET A 22 -6.25 -0.71 4.91
C MET A 22 -5.31 -1.28 6.01
N GLY A 23 -5.83 -1.54 7.21
CA GLY A 23 -5.04 -2.02 8.35
C GLY A 23 -4.07 -0.98 8.94
N THR A 24 -4.25 0.30 8.65
CA THR A 24 -3.46 1.43 9.16
C THR A 24 -4.36 2.61 9.55
N VAL A 25 -3.75 3.66 10.08
CA VAL A 25 -4.41 4.92 10.45
C VAL A 25 -3.85 6.06 9.60
N PHE A 26 -4.72 6.72 8.84
CA PHE A 26 -4.40 7.94 8.09
C PHE A 26 -4.81 9.16 8.90
N SER A 27 -3.90 10.14 9.04
CA SER A 27 -4.18 11.38 9.75
C SER A 27 -4.04 12.58 8.83
N PHE A 28 -5.06 13.42 8.78
CA PHE A 28 -5.09 14.69 8.06
C PHE A 28 -5.01 15.85 9.06
N ASP A 29 -4.01 16.72 8.89
CA ASP A 29 -3.85 18.00 9.61
C ASP A 29 -3.91 19.11 8.57
N VAL A 30 -5.04 19.82 8.49
CA VAL A 30 -5.25 20.91 7.53
C VAL A 30 -5.27 22.22 8.28
N ARG A 31 -4.42 23.17 7.86
CA ARG A 31 -4.31 24.49 8.48
C ARG A 31 -4.81 25.57 7.53
N GLY A 32 -5.83 26.30 7.97
CA GLY A 32 -6.48 27.33 7.15
C GLY A 32 -7.46 26.77 6.13
N GLY A 33 -8.11 27.67 5.39
CA GLY A 33 -9.24 27.35 4.52
C GLY A 33 -10.59 27.52 5.22
N GLU A 34 -11.65 27.52 4.41
CA GLU A 34 -13.02 27.60 4.92
C GLU A 34 -13.42 26.22 5.49
N PRO A 35 -13.92 26.14 6.76
CA PRO A 35 -14.13 24.85 7.43
C PRO A 35 -15.12 23.88 6.75
N ALA A 36 -16.10 24.35 5.99
CA ALA A 36 -17.01 23.49 5.24
C ALA A 36 -16.33 22.93 3.98
N VAL A 37 -15.58 23.75 3.25
CA VAL A 37 -14.77 23.31 2.10
C VAL A 37 -13.73 22.27 2.52
N VAL A 38 -13.03 22.51 3.63
CA VAL A 38 -12.04 21.56 4.17
C VAL A 38 -12.70 20.23 4.54
N ARG A 39 -13.88 20.26 5.17
CA ARG A 39 -14.61 19.03 5.48
C ARG A 39 -15.04 18.25 4.24
N ALA A 40 -15.58 18.93 3.24
CA ALA A 40 -15.97 18.27 1.98
C ALA A 40 -14.78 17.61 1.28
N ALA A 41 -13.62 18.29 1.25
CA ALA A 41 -12.39 17.72 0.67
C ALA A 41 -11.86 16.52 1.49
N LEU A 42 -11.98 16.55 2.82
CA LEU A 42 -11.62 15.42 3.68
C LEU A 42 -12.54 14.22 3.44
N GLU A 43 -13.84 14.44 3.33
CA GLU A 43 -14.81 13.38 3.00
C GLU A 43 -14.50 12.74 1.63
N GLU A 44 -14.15 13.54 0.63
CA GLU A 44 -13.74 13.03 -0.69
C GLU A 44 -12.44 12.21 -0.61
N ALA A 45 -11.45 12.68 0.16
CA ALA A 45 -10.19 11.97 0.36
C ALA A 45 -10.40 10.61 1.06
N VAL A 46 -11.21 10.59 2.12
CA VAL A 46 -11.59 9.37 2.85
C VAL A 46 -12.34 8.40 1.93
N ALA A 47 -13.31 8.90 1.15
CA ALA A 47 -13.98 8.08 0.16
C ALA A 47 -13.01 7.50 -0.88
N GLY A 48 -11.96 8.25 -1.25
CA GLY A 48 -10.86 7.77 -2.08
C GLY A 48 -10.09 6.61 -1.43
N LEU A 49 -9.73 6.74 -0.16
CA LEU A 49 -9.05 5.67 0.57
C LEU A 49 -9.90 4.39 0.64
N HIS A 50 -11.20 4.52 0.88
CA HIS A 50 -12.11 3.37 0.90
C HIS A 50 -12.25 2.71 -0.47
N ARG A 51 -12.30 3.49 -1.56
CA ARG A 51 -12.28 2.90 -2.92
C ARG A 51 -10.99 2.13 -3.19
N VAL A 52 -9.85 2.63 -2.72
CA VAL A 52 -8.57 1.91 -2.84
C VAL A 52 -8.60 0.61 -2.04
N ASP A 53 -9.15 0.62 -0.82
CA ASP A 53 -9.32 -0.60 -0.02
C ASP A 53 -10.25 -1.62 -0.70
N GLU A 54 -11.37 -1.17 -1.28
CA GLU A 54 -12.29 -2.04 -2.04
C GLU A 54 -11.62 -2.71 -3.25
N VAL A 55 -10.67 -2.04 -3.90
CA VAL A 55 -9.98 -2.61 -5.07
C VAL A 55 -8.79 -3.48 -4.66
N PHE A 56 -7.92 -2.94 -3.80
CA PHE A 56 -6.59 -3.49 -3.54
C PHE A 56 -6.44 -4.22 -2.21
N SER A 57 -7.45 -4.21 -1.35
CA SER A 57 -7.35 -4.94 -0.09
C SER A 57 -7.15 -6.42 -0.37
N THR A 58 -6.18 -6.98 0.31
CA THR A 58 -5.87 -8.40 0.19
C THR A 58 -6.47 -9.24 1.31
N TYR A 59 -7.17 -8.59 2.24
CA TYR A 59 -7.85 -9.20 3.38
C TYR A 59 -9.37 -9.26 3.20
N ARG A 60 -9.89 -8.40 2.32
CA ARG A 60 -11.30 -8.39 1.95
C ARG A 60 -11.57 -9.39 0.83
N ASP A 61 -12.47 -10.34 1.07
CA ASP A 61 -12.81 -11.35 0.06
C ASP A 61 -13.53 -10.77 -1.17
N ASP A 62 -14.26 -9.67 -0.98
CA ASP A 62 -15.01 -8.96 -2.03
C ASP A 62 -14.13 -8.05 -2.90
N SER A 63 -12.86 -7.86 -2.54
CA SER A 63 -11.98 -6.97 -3.29
C SER A 63 -11.62 -7.53 -4.66
N GLN A 64 -11.28 -6.64 -5.58
CA GLN A 64 -10.88 -7.04 -6.93
C GLN A 64 -9.58 -7.85 -6.93
N ILE A 65 -8.59 -7.47 -6.12
CA ILE A 65 -7.34 -8.23 -5.99
C ILE A 65 -7.58 -9.64 -5.41
N SER A 66 -8.43 -9.78 -4.39
CA SER A 66 -8.72 -11.10 -3.81
C SER A 66 -9.48 -12.00 -4.78
N ARG A 67 -10.40 -11.43 -5.58
CA ARG A 67 -11.13 -12.16 -6.63
C ARG A 67 -10.22 -12.53 -7.81
N LEU A 68 -9.35 -11.63 -8.24
CA LEU A 68 -8.32 -11.89 -9.26
C LEU A 68 -7.36 -13.00 -8.82
N ALA A 69 -6.91 -13.00 -7.56
CA ALA A 69 -6.04 -14.04 -7.01
C ALA A 69 -6.72 -15.43 -6.93
N ARG A 70 -8.05 -15.46 -6.85
CA ARG A 70 -8.87 -16.68 -6.93
C ARG A 70 -9.21 -17.09 -8.37
N GLY A 71 -8.96 -16.24 -9.35
CA GLY A 71 -9.30 -16.46 -10.77
C GLY A 71 -10.78 -16.22 -11.08
N GLU A 72 -11.47 -15.41 -10.27
CA GLU A 72 -12.89 -15.06 -10.44
C GLU A 72 -13.10 -13.78 -11.26
N LEU A 73 -12.02 -13.07 -11.55
CA LEU A 73 -11.97 -11.89 -12.41
C LEU A 73 -10.72 -12.00 -13.28
N ASP A 74 -10.83 -11.53 -14.51
CA ASP A 74 -9.67 -11.20 -15.34
C ASP A 74 -9.22 -9.75 -15.11
N VAL A 75 -7.95 -9.45 -15.39
CA VAL A 75 -7.39 -8.09 -15.22
C VAL A 75 -8.19 -7.05 -16.01
N GLY A 76 -8.74 -7.41 -17.17
CA GLY A 76 -9.57 -6.52 -17.98
C GLY A 76 -10.96 -6.22 -17.40
N GLU A 77 -11.40 -6.96 -16.38
CA GLU A 77 -12.65 -6.74 -15.65
C GLU A 77 -12.43 -5.94 -14.36
N CYS A 78 -11.17 -5.72 -13.98
CA CYS A 78 -10.78 -4.90 -12.84
C CYS A 78 -10.72 -3.40 -13.19
N ALA A 79 -10.60 -2.57 -12.17
CA ALA A 79 -10.27 -1.16 -12.32
C ALA A 79 -8.92 -1.00 -13.04
N ALA A 80 -8.77 0.05 -13.85
CA ALA A 80 -7.59 0.24 -14.70
C ALA A 80 -6.29 0.32 -13.87
N GLU A 81 -6.39 0.90 -12.67
CA GLU A 81 -5.31 1.01 -11.70
C GLU A 81 -4.74 -0.37 -11.30
N VAL A 82 -5.54 -1.44 -11.36
CA VAL A 82 -5.07 -2.79 -11.08
C VAL A 82 -4.00 -3.18 -12.10
N ALA A 83 -4.24 -2.98 -13.39
CA ALA A 83 -3.26 -3.30 -14.42
C ALA A 83 -1.95 -2.50 -14.21
N GLU A 84 -2.04 -1.21 -13.92
CA GLU A 84 -0.88 -0.35 -13.66
C GLU A 84 -0.06 -0.84 -12.46
N VAL A 85 -0.72 -1.18 -11.35
CA VAL A 85 -0.05 -1.69 -10.14
C VAL A 85 0.60 -3.06 -10.40
N LEU A 86 -0.03 -3.93 -11.19
CA LEU A 86 0.54 -5.22 -11.59
C LEU A 86 1.81 -5.03 -12.43
N GLU A 87 1.81 -4.08 -13.36
CA GLU A 87 2.98 -3.73 -14.18
C GLU A 87 4.12 -3.18 -13.33
N LEU A 88 3.81 -2.24 -12.42
CA LEU A 88 4.80 -1.70 -11.47
C LEU A 88 5.37 -2.79 -10.57
N ALA A 89 4.55 -3.72 -10.11
CA ALA A 89 5.00 -4.83 -9.29
C ALA A 89 5.89 -5.82 -10.05
N ALA A 90 5.62 -6.06 -11.34
CA ALA A 90 6.46 -6.88 -12.21
C ALA A 90 7.83 -6.22 -12.46
N GLU A 91 7.84 -4.90 -12.68
CA GLU A 91 9.08 -4.14 -12.82
C GLU A 91 9.90 -4.14 -11.52
N ALA A 92 9.25 -3.96 -10.37
CA ALA A 92 9.90 -4.05 -9.06
C ALA A 92 10.49 -5.44 -8.81
N GLU A 93 9.79 -6.51 -9.18
CA GLU A 93 10.31 -7.90 -9.09
C GLU A 93 11.55 -8.09 -9.97
N ARG A 94 11.53 -7.55 -11.19
CA ARG A 94 12.66 -7.63 -12.13
C ARG A 94 13.88 -6.87 -11.64
N VAL A 95 13.72 -5.61 -11.23
CA VAL A 95 14.82 -4.74 -10.78
C VAL A 95 15.40 -5.22 -9.46
N SER A 96 14.56 -5.81 -8.61
CA SER A 96 14.99 -6.36 -7.34
C SER A 96 15.58 -7.76 -7.47
N GLU A 97 15.73 -8.35 -8.66
CA GLU A 97 16.23 -9.72 -8.86
C GLU A 97 15.52 -10.75 -7.96
N GLY A 98 14.21 -10.57 -7.73
CA GLY A 98 13.38 -11.43 -6.88
C GLY A 98 13.44 -11.14 -5.37
N TRP A 99 14.19 -10.12 -4.92
CA TRP A 99 14.13 -9.64 -3.53
C TRP A 99 12.75 -9.08 -3.18
N PHE A 100 12.07 -8.50 -4.17
CA PHE A 100 10.63 -8.22 -4.13
C PHE A 100 9.91 -9.20 -5.04
N SER A 101 8.82 -9.79 -4.55
CA SER A 101 7.83 -10.45 -5.40
C SER A 101 6.43 -10.05 -4.91
N PRO A 102 5.49 -9.74 -5.82
CA PRO A 102 4.08 -9.60 -5.48
C PRO A 102 3.40 -10.97 -5.29
N ARG A 103 4.11 -12.07 -5.58
CA ARG A 103 3.65 -13.44 -5.38
C ARG A 103 4.29 -14.01 -4.11
N TYR A 104 3.59 -14.94 -3.47
CA TYR A 104 4.09 -15.75 -2.37
C TYR A 104 3.76 -17.23 -2.74
N ARG A 105 4.59 -18.22 -2.41
CA ARG A 105 4.36 -19.68 -2.71
C ARG A 105 3.77 -20.03 -4.11
N GLY A 106 4.17 -19.35 -5.18
CA GLY A 106 3.71 -19.65 -6.54
C GLY A 106 2.24 -19.29 -6.85
N ARG A 107 1.55 -18.63 -5.92
CA ARG A 107 0.22 -18.05 -6.10
C ARG A 107 0.36 -16.53 -5.93
N TRP A 108 -0.50 -15.74 -6.56
CA TRP A 108 -0.66 -14.34 -6.15
C TRP A 108 -1.12 -14.39 -4.69
N ILE A 109 -0.30 -13.92 -3.75
CA ILE A 109 -0.71 -13.89 -2.35
C ILE A 109 -0.36 -12.56 -1.67
N PRO A 110 -1.25 -12.12 -0.76
CA PRO A 110 -1.03 -11.02 0.17
C PRO A 110 0.17 -11.35 1.05
N ARG A 111 1.08 -10.42 1.30
CA ARG A 111 2.27 -10.74 2.11
C ARG A 111 1.96 -10.71 3.62
N GLY A 112 2.51 -11.69 4.37
CA GLY A 112 2.82 -11.52 5.79
C GLY A 112 2.56 -12.72 6.71
N SER A 113 3.41 -13.75 6.69
CA SER A 113 3.66 -14.56 7.90
C SER A 113 5.15 -14.83 8.03
N SER A 114 5.80 -14.13 8.95
CA SER A 114 7.15 -14.46 9.42
C SER A 114 7.13 -15.79 10.17
N ARG A 115 8.21 -16.56 9.99
CA ARG A 115 8.58 -17.84 10.65
C ARG A 115 7.82 -19.11 10.23
N ASP A 116 8.45 -19.88 9.34
CA ASP A 116 9.06 -21.20 9.65
C ASP A 116 9.15 -22.13 8.41
N GLY A 117 10.35 -22.17 7.79
CA GLY A 117 10.96 -23.25 6.96
C GLY A 117 10.22 -23.84 5.73
N PRO A 118 10.87 -24.75 4.95
CA PRO A 118 12.30 -24.99 4.72
C PRO A 118 12.73 -24.54 3.30
N TRP A 119 13.88 -23.88 3.18
CA TRP A 119 14.51 -23.69 1.87
C TRP A 119 15.00 -25.05 1.36
N SER A 120 14.48 -25.49 0.23
CA SER A 120 15.03 -26.59 -0.57
C SER A 120 14.93 -26.23 -2.04
N GLY A 121 16.08 -25.95 -2.63
CA GLY A 121 16.33 -25.79 -4.06
C GLY A 121 17.77 -26.24 -4.35
N PRO A 122 18.04 -26.81 -5.53
CA PRO A 122 19.09 -27.81 -5.75
C PRO A 122 20.50 -27.24 -5.63
N ARG A 123 21.37 -27.95 -4.91
CA ARG A 123 22.83 -27.75 -5.02
C ARG A 123 23.25 -28.28 -6.38
N ASP A 124 23.65 -27.35 -7.24
CA ASP A 124 24.40 -27.63 -8.45
C ASP A 124 25.68 -28.39 -8.11
N GLY A 125 25.71 -29.66 -8.49
CA GLY A 125 26.88 -30.51 -8.38
C GLY A 125 27.95 -30.09 -9.39
N SER A 126 28.76 -29.09 -9.04
CA SER A 126 30.05 -28.87 -9.70
C SER A 126 31.15 -29.50 -8.83
N PRO A 127 31.89 -30.52 -9.31
CA PRO A 127 32.99 -31.10 -8.55
C PRO A 127 34.14 -30.10 -8.53
N ARG A 128 34.42 -29.53 -7.36
CA ARG A 128 35.66 -28.78 -7.11
C ARG A 128 36.83 -29.75 -7.28
N ARG A 129 37.57 -29.59 -8.37
CA ARG A 129 38.93 -30.16 -8.51
C ARG A 129 39.78 -29.62 -7.37
N GLY A 130 40.33 -30.53 -6.55
CA GLY A 130 41.37 -30.19 -5.58
C GLY A 130 42.70 -29.86 -6.27
N PRO A 131 43.59 -29.10 -5.63
CA PRO A 131 44.90 -28.78 -6.18
C PRO A 131 45.82 -30.01 -6.19
N PRO A 132 46.76 -30.13 -7.15
CA PRO A 132 47.67 -31.26 -7.20
C PRO A 132 48.80 -31.12 -6.17
N GLY A 133 49.18 -32.27 -5.58
CA GLY A 133 50.54 -32.66 -5.21
C GLY A 133 51.30 -31.78 -4.23
#